data_AF-A0A7C8ZTY7-F1
#
_entry.id   AF-A0A7C8ZTY7-F1
#
_cell.length_a   1.000
_cell.length_b   1.000
_cell.length_c   1.000
_cell.angle_alpha   90.00
_cell.angle_beta   90.00
_cell.angle_gamma   90.00
#
_symmetry.space_group_name_H-M   'P 1'
#
loop_
_entity.id
_entity.type
_entity.pdbx_description
1 polymer ?
#
loop_
_entity_poly.entity_id
_entity_poly.type
_entity_poly.pdbx_seq_one_letter_code
_entity_poly.pdbx_strand_id
1 'polypeptide(L)'
;MANHGTPVNADSPDLGDGVFRAEIDTSAPFESVKEAVTRFGGLGFWKPNHQNVKPSDFLPSCDVEDFDVAKVEKQAASLEKELILKEKDTLEVLKALEATKIIV
;
A
#
# COMPACT_ATOMS: atom_id res chain seq x y z
N MET A 1 -3.87 -64.24 28.81
CA MET A 1 -4.68 -63.15 29.39
C MET A 1 -4.04 -62.67 30.68
N ALA A 2 -3.62 -61.41 30.73
CA ALA A 2 -3.46 -60.64 31.96
C ALA A 2 -3.72 -59.18 31.59
N ASN A 3 -4.84 -58.64 32.07
CA ASN A 3 -5.09 -57.19 32.08
C ASN A 3 -4.39 -56.62 33.31
N HIS A 4 -3.98 -55.35 33.25
CA HIS A 4 -4.17 -54.31 34.28
C HIS A 4 -3.16 -53.17 34.06
N GLY A 5 -3.68 -51.94 34.06
CA GLY A 5 -2.90 -50.76 34.41
C GLY A 5 -2.89 -49.63 33.39
N THR A 6 -3.95 -48.83 33.36
CA THR A 6 -3.80 -47.41 33.03
C THR A 6 -3.08 -46.71 34.19
N PRO A 7 -2.25 -45.71 33.90
CA PRO A 7 -2.32 -44.49 34.66
C PRO A 7 -2.69 -43.34 33.73
N VAL A 8 -3.81 -42.72 34.08
CA VAL A 8 -4.10 -41.32 33.81
C VAL A 8 -2.99 -40.47 34.40
N ASN A 9 -2.54 -39.45 33.67
CA ASN A 9 -1.84 -38.22 34.07
C ASN A 9 -1.05 -37.76 32.84
N ALA A 10 -1.07 -36.50 32.41
CA ALA A 10 -1.74 -35.32 32.91
C ALA A 10 -2.00 -34.46 31.68
N ASP A 11 -2.98 -33.57 31.80
CA ASP A 11 -3.23 -32.45 30.91
C ASP A 11 -1.95 -31.97 30.23
N SER A 12 -1.78 -32.33 28.95
CA SER A 12 -0.98 -31.49 28.09
C SER A 12 -1.77 -30.18 28.02
N PRO A 13 -1.21 -29.03 28.45
CA PRO A 13 -1.83 -27.78 28.08
C PRO A 13 -1.81 -27.78 26.55
N ASP A 14 -2.98 -28.03 25.97
CA ASP A 14 -3.30 -27.55 24.65
C ASP A 14 -2.79 -26.12 24.63
N LEU A 15 -1.76 -25.89 23.81
CA LEU A 15 -1.09 -24.61 23.68
C LEU A 15 -2.11 -23.65 23.07
N GLY A 16 -3.03 -23.19 23.93
CA GLY A 16 -3.76 -21.95 23.81
C GLY A 16 -2.78 -20.81 24.02
N ASP A 17 -1.80 -20.74 23.12
CA ASP A 17 -0.93 -19.59 22.98
C ASP A 17 -1.15 -19.06 21.57
N GLY A 18 -2.21 -18.27 21.46
CA GLY A 18 -2.09 -16.91 20.96
C GLY A 18 -1.47 -16.69 19.58
N VAL A 19 -1.34 -17.70 18.72
CA VAL A 19 -1.10 -17.45 17.31
C VAL A 19 -2.44 -17.04 16.72
N PHE A 20 -2.81 -15.78 16.94
CA PHE A 20 -3.60 -15.05 15.97
C PHE A 20 -2.79 -15.06 14.68
N ARG A 21 -2.84 -16.18 13.92
CA ARG A 21 -2.54 -16.13 12.50
C ARG A 21 -3.64 -15.23 11.97
N ALA A 22 -3.32 -13.94 11.85
CA ALA A 22 -4.17 -13.03 11.12
C ALA A 22 -4.44 -13.73 9.78
N GLU A 23 -5.68 -14.12 9.56
CA GLU A 23 -6.10 -14.64 8.27
C GLU A 23 -5.95 -13.46 7.31
N ILE A 24 -4.86 -13.46 6.54
CA ILE A 24 -4.64 -12.46 5.51
C ILE A 24 -5.37 -12.99 4.29
N ASP A 25 -6.50 -12.37 4.00
CA ASP A 25 -7.18 -12.58 2.74
C ASP A 25 -6.23 -12.20 1.60
N THR A 26 -5.77 -13.21 0.86
CA THR A 26 -4.93 -13.08 -0.33
C THR A 26 -5.75 -13.20 -1.61
N SER A 27 -7.09 -13.08 -1.51
CA SER A 27 -7.96 -13.03 -2.68
C SER A 27 -7.51 -11.93 -3.64
N ALA A 28 -7.51 -12.26 -4.94
CA ALA A 28 -7.12 -11.30 -5.95
C ALA A 28 -8.18 -10.19 -6.03
N PRO A 29 -7.80 -8.90 -6.05
CA PRO A 29 -8.75 -7.78 -6.11
C PRO A 29 -9.50 -7.69 -7.45
N PHE A 30 -9.14 -8.52 -8.42
CA PHE A 30 -9.77 -8.67 -9.72
C PHE A 30 -9.69 -10.14 -10.17
N GLU A 31 -10.70 -10.58 -10.91
CA GLU A 31 -10.80 -11.95 -11.41
C GLU A 31 -9.90 -12.16 -12.65
N SER A 32 -9.51 -11.09 -13.33
CA SER A 32 -8.62 -11.17 -14.50
C SER A 32 -7.76 -9.93 -14.72
N VAL A 33 -6.61 -10.12 -15.38
CA VAL A 33 -5.77 -9.01 -15.86
C VAL A 33 -6.56 -8.05 -16.75
N LYS A 34 -7.46 -8.59 -17.60
CA LYS A 34 -8.33 -7.79 -18.47
C LYS A 34 -9.24 -6.84 -17.66
N GLU A 35 -9.76 -7.32 -16.53
CA GLU A 35 -10.58 -6.52 -15.64
C GLU A 35 -9.75 -5.39 -14.99
N ALA A 36 -8.57 -5.71 -14.45
CA ALA A 36 -7.67 -4.73 -13.87
C ALA A 36 -7.31 -3.63 -14.87
N VAL A 37 -6.94 -4.02 -16.09
CA VAL A 37 -6.68 -3.13 -17.21
C VAL A 37 -7.86 -2.21 -17.48
N THR A 38 -9.09 -2.74 -17.51
CA THR A 38 -10.28 -1.92 -17.76
C THR A 38 -10.52 -0.90 -16.64
N ARG A 39 -10.29 -1.30 -15.37
CA ARG A 39 -10.48 -0.44 -14.20
C ARG A 39 -9.44 0.68 -14.09
N PHE A 40 -8.17 0.39 -14.37
CA PHE A 40 -7.03 1.29 -14.11
C PHE A 40 -6.50 2.04 -15.34
N GLY A 41 -7.27 2.16 -16.42
CA GLY A 41 -6.95 3.07 -17.54
C GLY A 41 -6.52 2.40 -18.86
N GLY A 42 -6.78 1.11 -19.04
CA GLY A 42 -6.60 0.39 -20.30
C GLY A 42 -5.19 -0.16 -20.52
N LEU A 43 -4.98 -0.79 -21.69
CA LEU A 43 -3.65 -1.21 -22.15
C LEU A 43 -2.95 0.01 -22.73
N GLY A 44 -2.14 0.69 -21.92
CA GLY A 44 -1.28 1.76 -22.39
C GLY A 44 0.06 1.21 -22.87
N PHE A 45 0.48 1.59 -24.09
CA PHE A 45 1.87 1.40 -24.49
C PHE A 45 2.72 2.40 -23.69
N TRP A 46 3.50 1.90 -22.74
CA TRP A 46 4.53 2.72 -22.11
C TRP A 46 5.50 3.18 -23.20
N LYS A 47 5.49 4.47 -23.52
CA LYS A 47 6.51 5.09 -24.37
C LYS A 47 7.63 5.55 -23.43
N PRO A 48 8.79 4.87 -23.41
CA PRO A 48 9.94 5.44 -22.73
C PRO A 48 10.24 6.77 -23.43
N ASN A 49 10.38 7.85 -22.67
CA ASN A 49 10.84 9.13 -23.22
C ASN A 49 12.32 8.96 -23.62
N HIS A 50 12.53 8.43 -24.83
CA HIS A 50 13.83 8.46 -25.46
C HIS A 50 14.02 9.88 -25.96
N GLN A 51 14.60 10.70 -25.10
CA GLN A 51 15.17 12.01 -25.40
C GLN A 51 16.23 11.84 -26.50
N ASN A 52 15.82 11.73 -27.75
CA ASN A 52 16.67 11.83 -28.94
C ASN A 52 15.85 12.47 -30.06
N VAL A 53 15.78 13.79 -29.96
CA VAL A 53 15.28 14.68 -31.00
C VAL A 53 16.06 14.45 -32.31
N LYS A 54 15.35 14.26 -33.43
CA LYS A 54 15.73 14.78 -34.76
C LYS A 54 14.50 15.11 -35.62
N PRO A 55 14.59 16.10 -36.53
CA PRO A 55 13.63 17.21 -36.63
C PRO A 55 12.58 17.09 -37.76
N SER A 56 12.22 15.90 -38.25
CA SER A 56 11.56 15.78 -39.57
C SER A 56 10.13 15.21 -39.60
N ASP A 57 9.58 14.66 -38.53
CA ASP A 57 8.28 13.97 -38.63
C ASP A 57 7.17 14.81 -38.00
N PHE A 58 6.83 15.84 -38.77
CA PHE A 58 5.59 16.58 -38.73
C PHE A 58 4.37 15.64 -38.64
N LEU A 59 3.74 15.55 -37.47
CA LEU A 59 2.30 15.26 -37.38
C LEU A 59 1.64 16.32 -36.49
N PRO A 60 0.73 17.15 -37.04
CA PRO A 60 0.04 18.18 -36.27
C PRO A 60 -1.16 17.53 -35.58
N SER A 61 -1.02 17.16 -34.30
CA SER A 61 -2.12 16.85 -33.33
C SER A 61 -1.73 15.80 -32.28
N CYS A 62 -0.44 15.54 -32.02
CA CYS A 62 -0.14 15.10 -30.67
C CYS A 62 -0.21 16.36 -29.82
N ASP A 63 -1.39 16.68 -29.30
CA ASP A 63 -1.58 17.54 -28.13
C ASP A 63 -0.82 16.89 -26.98
N VAL A 64 0.51 16.97 -27.03
CA VAL A 64 1.31 17.16 -25.83
C VAL A 64 0.76 18.45 -25.28
N GLU A 65 -0.23 18.34 -24.39
CA GLU A 65 -0.48 19.41 -23.43
C GLU A 65 0.90 19.71 -22.86
N ASP A 66 1.42 20.89 -23.21
CA ASP A 66 2.64 21.42 -22.61
C ASP A 66 2.33 21.52 -21.11
N PHE A 67 2.60 20.44 -20.38
CA PHE A 67 2.55 20.44 -18.95
C PHE A 67 3.61 21.43 -18.53
N ASP A 68 3.15 22.61 -18.11
CA ASP A 68 4.01 23.64 -17.56
C ASP A 68 4.74 23.03 -16.36
N VAL A 69 5.99 22.65 -16.58
CA VAL A 69 6.84 21.96 -15.60
C VAL A 69 6.93 22.79 -14.32
N ALA A 70 6.98 24.12 -14.45
CA ALA A 70 7.01 25.03 -13.30
C ALA A 70 5.70 24.97 -12.49
N LYS A 71 4.55 24.76 -13.13
CA LYS A 71 3.27 24.57 -12.45
C LYS A 71 3.24 23.25 -11.68
N VAL A 72 3.72 22.16 -12.28
CA VAL A 72 3.79 20.84 -11.64
C VAL A 72 4.75 20.86 -10.44
N GLU A 73 5.93 21.45 -10.60
CA GLU A 73 6.90 21.63 -9.51
C GLU A 73 6.32 22.44 -8.35
N LYS A 74 5.61 23.53 -8.65
CA LYS A 74 4.94 24.32 -7.62
C LYS A 74 3.87 23.53 -6.87
N GLN A 75 3.07 22.72 -7.58
CA GLN A 75 2.07 21.85 -6.95
C GLN A 75 2.73 20.78 -6.08
N ALA A 76 3.81 20.16 -6.55
CA ALA A 76 4.58 19.18 -5.78
C ALA A 76 5.14 19.77 -4.48
N ALA A 77 5.78 20.94 -4.56
CA ALA A 77 6.31 21.64 -3.38
C ALA A 77 5.20 22.08 -2.41
N SER A 78 4.00 22.38 -2.90
CA SER A 78 2.84 22.68 -2.05
C SER A 78 2.36 21.43 -1.30
N LEU A 79 2.23 20.31 -2.01
CA LEU A 79 1.79 19.04 -1.43
C LEU A 79 2.80 18.48 -0.42
N GLU A 80 4.10 18.60 -0.69
CA GLU A 80 5.16 18.21 0.25
C GLU A 80 5.02 18.94 1.60
N LYS A 81 4.79 20.26 1.56
CA LYS A 81 4.59 21.05 2.78
C LYS A 81 3.35 20.60 3.56
N GLU A 82 2.24 20.34 2.86
CA GLU A 82 1.01 19.86 3.49
C GLU A 82 1.21 18.48 4.14
N LEU A 83 1.92 17.57 3.46
CA LEU A 83 2.25 16.24 3.96
C LEU A 83 3.03 16.34 5.28
N ILE A 84 4.09 17.16 5.31
CA ILE A 84 4.92 17.36 6.50
C ILE A 84 4.08 17.89 7.67
N LEU A 85 3.16 18.83 7.44
CA LEU A 85 2.29 19.33 8.50
C LEU A 85 1.39 18.23 9.06
N LYS A 86 0.74 17.44 8.19
CA LYS A 86 -0.12 16.31 8.61
C LYS A 86 0.65 15.23 9.37
N GLU A 87 1.88 14.94 8.96
CA GLU A 87 2.76 14.00 9.68
C GLU A 87 3.09 14.50 11.09
N LYS A 88 3.27 15.82 11.27
CA LYS A 88 3.54 16.40 12.59
C LYS A 88 2.30 16.40 13.47
N ASP A 89 1.15 16.76 12.93
CA ASP A 89 -0.12 16.75 13.65
C ASP A 89 -0.47 15.33 14.14
N THR A 90 -0.29 14.31 13.29
CA THR A 90 -0.51 12.92 13.67
C THR A 90 0.45 12.45 14.76
N LEU A 91 1.71 12.86 14.70
CA LEU A 91 2.71 12.56 15.73
C LEU A 91 2.39 13.24 17.08
N GLU A 92 1.82 14.44 17.06
CA GLU A 92 1.33 15.11 18.27
C GLU A 92 0.15 14.36 18.91
N VAL A 93 -0.82 13.89 18.11
CA VAL A 93 -1.94 13.07 18.60
C VAL A 93 -1.44 11.77 19.23
N LEU A 94 -0.50 11.07 18.59
CA LEU A 94 0.08 9.84 19.16
C LEU A 94 0.76 10.08 20.50
N LYS A 95 1.49 11.18 20.66
CA LYS A 95 2.10 11.57 21.96
C LYS A 95 1.05 11.82 23.03
N ALA A 96 -0.05 12.50 22.69
CA ALA A 96 -1.14 12.74 23.65
C ALA A 96 -1.82 11.44 24.10
N LEU A 97 -2.02 10.49 23.18
CA LEU A 97 -2.57 9.17 23.49
C LEU A 97 -1.63 8.36 24.39
N GLU A 98 -0.32 8.37 24.09
CA GLU A 98 0.70 7.71 24.92
C GLU A 98 0.73 8.30 26.34
N ALA A 99 0.70 9.64 26.46
CA ALA A 99 0.64 10.30 27.76
C ALA A 99 -0.61 9.91 28.56
N THR A 100 -1.76 9.77 27.89
CA THR A 100 -3.02 9.36 28.53
C THR A 100 -2.98 7.90 28.96
N LYS A 101 -2.32 7.02 28.18
CA LYS A 101 -2.12 5.61 28.53
C LYS A 101 -1.37 5.41 29.85
N ILE A 102 -0.47 6.33 30.21
CA ILE A 102 0.31 6.23 31.46
C ILE A 102 -0.51 6.64 32.68
N ILE A 103 -1.55 7.46 32.50
CA ILE A 103 -2.34 8.03 33.61
C ILE A 103 -3.44 7.06 34.11
N VAL A 104 -3.86 6.10 33.29
CA VAL A 104 -4.91 5.10 33.58
C VAL A 104 -4.28 3.76 33.96
#